data_AF-A0A7C7NN16-F1
#
_entry.id   AF-A0A7C7NN16-F1
#
_cell.length_a   1.000
_cell.length_b   1.000
_cell.length_c   1.000
_cell.angle_alpha   90.00
_cell.angle_beta   90.00
_cell.angle_gamma   90.00
#
_symmetry.space_group_name_H-M   'P 1'
#
loop_
_entity.id
_entity.type
_entity.pdbx_description
1 polymer ?
#
loop_
_entity_poly.entity_id
_entity_poly.type
_entity_poly.pdbx_seq_one_letter_code
_entity_poly.pdbx_strand_id
1 'polypeptide(L)' 'IFYRNAINIGLPIVEAPEEFIDQTEHGDEIEVDLEKGVIKNLTKGIEANFKPIPPEVAQILKAGGLMNYAKERLQSQ' A
#
# COMPACT_ATOMS: atom_id res chain seq x y z
N ILE A 1 13.16 8.10 3.34
CA ILE A 1 12.66 9.30 2.60
C ILE A 1 11.55 8.90 1.62
N PHE A 2 11.78 7.90 0.76
CA PHE A 2 10.80 7.41 -0.22
C PHE A 2 9.42 7.03 0.35
N TYR A 3 9.37 6.15 1.35
CA TYR A 3 8.12 5.70 1.98
C TYR A 3 7.23 6.86 2.47
N ARG A 4 7.81 7.81 3.19
CA ARG A 4 7.11 9.02 3.66
C ARG A 4 6.61 9.88 2.51
N ASN A 5 7.42 10.08 1.47
CA ASN A 5 7.03 10.91 0.33
C ASN A 5 5.86 10.30 -0.45
N ALA A 6 5.84 8.97 -0.62
CA ALA A 6 4.74 8.27 -1.25
C ALA A 6 3.42 8.43 -0.47
N ILE A 7 3.47 8.23 0.85
CA ILE A 7 2.29 8.44 1.72
C ILE A 7 1.80 9.89 1.63
N ASN A 8 2.72 10.86 1.64
CA ASN A 8 2.36 12.28 1.58
C ASN A 8 1.56 12.64 0.32
N ILE A 9 1.81 11.98 -0.81
CA ILE A 9 1.10 12.18 -2.08
C ILE A 9 -0.06 11.20 -2.31
N GLY A 10 -0.37 10.34 -1.34
CA GLY A 10 -1.47 9.36 -1.45
C GLY A 10 -1.11 8.10 -2.24
N LEU A 11 0.17 7.84 -2.50
CA LEU A 11 0.62 6.62 -3.19
C LEU A 11 0.75 5.46 -2.18
N PRO A 12 -0.02 4.35 -2.34
CA PRO A 12 0.11 3.18 -1.49
C PRO A 12 1.45 2.46 -1.75
N ILE A 13 2.17 2.14 -0.67
CA ILE A 13 3.42 1.36 -0.72
C ILE A 13 3.38 0.28 0.35
N VAL A 14 3.79 -0.93 -0.04
CA VAL A 14 3.90 -2.10 0.82
C VAL A 14 5.23 -2.79 0.59
N GLU A 15 5.75 -3.46 1.62
CA GLU A 15 6.97 -4.27 1.52
C GLU A 15 6.56 -5.73 1.37
N ALA A 16 6.91 -6.37 0.25
CA ALA A 16 6.65 -7.79 0.03
C ALA A 16 7.89 -8.63 0.42
N PRO A 17 7.71 -9.91 0.80
CA PRO A 17 8.82 -10.82 1.03
C PRO A 17 9.70 -11.01 -0.22
N GLU A 18 11.01 -11.16 -0.04
CA GLU A 18 11.98 -11.34 -1.12
C GLU A 18 11.61 -12.53 -2.03
N GLU A 19 11.20 -13.65 -1.43
CA GLU A 19 10.75 -14.84 -2.17
C GLU A 19 9.57 -14.58 -3.13
N PHE A 20 8.67 -13.65 -2.78
CA PHE A 20 7.57 -13.26 -3.66
C PHE A 20 8.07 -12.41 -4.84
N ILE A 21 9.03 -11.53 -4.57
CA ILE A 21 9.65 -10.65 -5.58
C ILE A 21 10.47 -11.47 -6.57
N ASP A 22 11.29 -12.40 -6.09
CA ASP A 22 12.14 -13.27 -6.93
C ASP A 22 11.33 -14.15 -7.88
N GLN A 23 10.12 -14.50 -7.47
CA GLN A 23 9.19 -15.27 -8.29
C GLN A 23 8.30 -14.39 -9.18
N THR A 24 8.37 -13.07 -9.10
CA THR A 24 7.54 -12.16 -9.90
C THR A 24 8.34 -11.55 -11.05
N GLU A 25 7.75 -11.52 -12.24
CA GLU A 25 8.40 -11.03 -13.46
C GLU A 25 7.63 -9.89 -14.12
N HIS A 26 8.30 -9.18 -15.02
CA HIS A 26 7.65 -8.14 -15.81
C HIS A 26 6.51 -8.73 -16.65
N GLY A 27 5.32 -8.16 -16.52
CA GLY A 27 4.11 -8.63 -17.20
C GLY A 27 3.21 -9.51 -16.34
N ASP A 28 3.61 -9.89 -15.13
CA ASP A 28 2.73 -10.60 -14.21
C ASP A 28 1.58 -9.72 -13.70
N GLU A 29 0.42 -10.32 -13.54
CA GLU A 29 -0.74 -9.68 -12.94
C GLU A 29 -0.71 -9.84 -11.42
N ILE A 30 -0.64 -8.71 -10.71
CA ILE A 30 -0.53 -8.67 -9.26
C ILE A 30 -1.80 -8.08 -8.64
N GLU A 31 -2.39 -8.80 -7.70
CA GLU A 31 -3.47 -8.33 -6.85
C GLU A 31 -2.94 -8.01 -5.46
N VAL A 32 -3.32 -6.85 -4.91
CA VAL A 32 -2.89 -6.40 -3.59
C VAL A 32 -4.10 -6.06 -2.74
N ASP A 33 -4.30 -6.81 -1.67
CA ASP A 33 -5.30 -6.53 -0.64
C ASP A 33 -4.62 -5.78 0.52
N LEU A 34 -4.71 -4.45 0.48
CA LEU A 34 -4.10 -3.55 1.47
C LEU A 34 -4.72 -3.68 2.87
N GLU A 35 -5.98 -4.09 2.96
CA GLU A 35 -6.69 -4.22 4.24
C GLU A 35 -6.34 -5.53 4.94
N LYS A 36 -6.23 -6.63 4.18
CA LYS A 36 -5.82 -7.93 4.73
C LYS A 36 -4.30 -8.09 4.84
N GLY A 37 -3.52 -7.27 4.14
CA GLY A 37 -2.06 -7.42 4.10
C GLY A 37 -1.60 -8.57 3.21
N VAL A 38 -2.33 -8.85 2.11
CA VAL A 38 -2.07 -9.99 1.23
C VAL A 38 -1.71 -9.49 -0.17
N ILE A 39 -0.66 -10.05 -0.75
CA ILE A 39 -0.26 -9.83 -2.14
C ILE A 39 -0.29 -11.16 -2.89
N LYS A 40 -0.83 -11.14 -4.12
CA LYS A 40 -0.98 -12.33 -4.96
C LYS A 40 -0.46 -12.06 -6.35
N ASN A 41 0.32 -13.00 -6.88
CA ASN A 41 0.66 -13.05 -8.28
C ASN A 41 -0.32 -14.01 -8.97
N LEU A 42 -1.26 -13.46 -9.71
CA LEU A 42 -2.34 -14.21 -10.35
C LEU A 42 -1.82 -15.08 -11.51
N THR A 43 -0.77 -14.63 -12.19
CA THR A 43 -0.13 -15.37 -13.30
C THR A 43 0.51 -16.67 -12.81
N LYS A 44 1.17 -16.63 -11.64
CA LYS A 44 1.95 -17.75 -11.09
C LYS A 44 1.24 -18.52 -9.98
N GLY A 45 0.11 -18.00 -9.49
CA GLY A 45 -0.68 -18.63 -8.44
C GLY A 45 0.00 -18.64 -7.08
N ILE A 46 0.94 -17.72 -6.83
CA ILE A 46 1.63 -17.57 -5.56
C ILE A 46 1.07 -16.40 -4.76
N GLU A 47 1.10 -16.50 -3.45
CA GLU A 47 0.67 -15.44 -2.54
C GLU A 47 1.65 -15.28 -1.38
N ALA A 48 1.70 -14.07 -0.85
CA ALA A 48 2.50 -13.73 0.31
C ALA A 48 1.74 -12.74 1.20
N ASN A 49 2.13 -12.70 2.47
CA ASN A 49 1.64 -11.72 3.41
C ASN A 49 2.67 -10.60 3.58
N PHE A 50 2.20 -9.38 3.73
CA PHE A 50 2.99 -8.23 4.11
C PHE A 50 2.41 -7.60 5.37
N LYS A 51 3.20 -6.72 5.99
CA LYS A 51 2.76 -6.02 7.19
C LYS A 51 1.59 -5.08 6.84
N PRO A 52 0.41 -5.23 7.48
CA PRO A 52 -0.73 -4.37 7.20
C PRO A 52 -0.38 -2.90 7.40
N ILE A 53 -0.99 -2.04 6.55
CA ILE A 53 -0.80 -0.60 6.65
C ILE A 53 -1.41 -0.10 7.96
N PRO A 54 -0.69 0.70 8.77
CA PRO A 54 -1.25 1.28 9.99
C PRO A 54 -2.53 2.07 9.69
N PRO A 55 -3.56 2.02 10.56
CA PRO A 55 -4.84 2.67 10.32
C PRO A 55 -4.75 4.17 9.97
N GLU A 56 -3.82 4.90 10.60
CA GLU A 56 -3.61 6.32 10.34
C GLU A 56 -3.04 6.57 8.94
N VAL A 57 -2.11 5.74 8.48
CA VAL A 57 -1.58 5.81 7.11
C VAL A 57 -2.67 5.44 6.10
N ALA A 58 -3.50 4.45 6.41
CA ALA A 58 -4.64 4.08 5.56
C ALA A 58 -5.64 5.25 5.43
N GLN A 59 -5.88 6.03 6.48
CA GLN A 59 -6.71 7.23 6.40
C GLN A 59 -6.08 8.31 5.51
N ILE A 60 -4.78 8.53 5.62
CA ILE A 60 -4.05 9.47 4.76
C ILE A 60 -4.15 9.07 3.29
N LEU A 61 -3.99 7.77 2.99
CA LEU A 61 -4.14 7.23 1.64
C LEU A 61 -5.58 7.37 1.13
N LYS A 62 -6.59 7.09 1.96
CA LYS A 62 -8.01 7.27 1.62
C LYS A 62 -8.37 8.73 1.33
N ALA A 63 -7.72 9.69 2.00
CA ALA A 63 -7.87 11.11 1.73
C ALA A 63 -7.10 11.59 0.47
N GLY A 64 -6.33 10.70 -0.19
CA GLY A 64 -5.51 11.04 -1.35
C GLY A 64 -4.25 11.82 -0.99
N GLY A 65 -3.74 11.67 0.23
CA GLY A 65 -2.48 12.27 0.69
C GLY A 65 -2.62 13.12 1.95
N LEU A 66 -1.47 13.47 2.52
CA LEU A 66 -1.38 14.08 3.85
C LEU A 66 -2.05 15.46 3.91
N MET A 67 -1.95 16.24 2.83
CA MET A 67 -2.53 17.58 2.78
C MET A 67 -4.05 17.55 2.85
N ASN A 68 -4.69 16.63 2.14
CA ASN A 68 -6.14 16.48 2.15
C ASN A 68 -6.62 15.96 3.50
N TYR A 69 -5.93 14.96 4.05
CA TYR A 69 -6.20 14.45 5.39
C TYR A 69 -6.14 15.54 6.47
N ALA A 70 -5.13 16.41 6.40
CA ALA A 70 -4.98 17.53 7.33
C ALA A 70 -6.14 18.54 7.19
N LYS A 71 -6.56 18.86 5.97
CA LYS A 71 -7.70 19.76 5.73
C LYS A 71 -9.00 19.21 6.31
N GLU A 72 -9.29 17.93 6.08
CA GLU A 72 -10.49 17.27 6.62
C GLU A 72 -10.51 17.30 8.15
N ARG A 73 -9.37 17.01 8.79
CA ARG A 73 -9.24 17.06 10.25
C ARG A 73 -9.43 18.46 10.83
N LEU A 74 -8.96 19.50 10.13
CA LEU A 74 -9.09 20.88 10.56
C LEU A 74 -10.50 21.45 10.34
N GLN A 75 -11.25 20.94 9.36
CA GLN A 75 -12.65 21.32 9.12
C GLN A 75 -13.65 20.60 10.04
N SER A 76 -13.21 19.49 10.65
CA SER A 76 -14.02 18.68 11.57
C SER A 76 -13.84 19.07 13.05
N GLN A 77 -13.14 20.17 13.32
CA GLN A 77 -13.01 20.82 14.63
C GLN A 77 -13.74 22.16 14.62
#